data_AF-A0A922ET32-F1
#
_entry.id   AF-A0A922ET32-F1
#
_cell.length_a   1.000
_cell.length_b   1.000
_cell.length_c   1.000
_cell.angle_alpha   90.00
_cell.angle_beta   90.00
_cell.angle_gamma   90.00
#
_symmetry.space_group_name_H-M   'P 1'
#
loop_
_entity.id
_entity.type
_entity.pdbx_description
1 polymer ?
#
loop_
_entity_poly.entity_id
_entity_poly.type
_entity_poly.pdbx_seq_one_letter_code
_entity_poly.pdbx_strand_id
1 'polypeptide(L)'
;MNLVSWILFLAFVLARTSGKHAYRFPEGECGKEAEYTPCRDGYCCSNDGWCGNTDDYCSPGHCQSQCPTSPPPPSPPPPPPPIAPPPPPIVPPPPPFPEGECGKEAEYTPCRDGYCCSNDGWCGNTDDYCSPGHCQSQCPATPPPPPPPSPIVPTPAPAPAPAQASNPTSSGDDVSSIITPSLFDKLLLHRNDLICESTNGFYSYDAFLAAARSFTGFGTTGDVDTRKREIAAFLAQTSYETAGGWADAPNGAYAWRYCFITEINKLDYCTETAETANWPCAPGKQYYGRGPIQLTYNYNYGQAGEALGYDLLNNPDLVATDPTISFKTAIWFWMTAQENKPSSHDVITGKWVPSAADMAASRVPGYGVITNIINGGVECGHGSNDKVANRIGFYKSFCDAFGISYGDNLDCYNQRPFGYTAIRMHVKYLKNHIM
;
A
#
# COMPACT_ATOMS: atom_id res chain seq x y z
N MET A 1 -71.29 10.47 18.06
CA MET A 1 -71.23 11.38 16.90
C MET A 1 -70.81 12.76 17.39
N ASN A 2 -69.58 13.17 17.08
CA ASN A 2 -69.10 14.54 17.24
C ASN A 2 -68.08 14.82 16.12
N LEU A 3 -68.17 16.02 15.54
CA LEU A 3 -67.56 16.43 14.26
C LEU A 3 -66.03 16.33 14.22
N VAL A 4 -65.37 16.14 15.37
CA VAL A 4 -63.90 16.02 15.49
C VAL A 4 -63.41 14.59 15.24
N SER A 5 -64.27 13.57 15.37
CA SER A 5 -63.91 12.17 15.06
C SER A 5 -63.99 11.82 13.56
N TRP A 6 -64.59 12.65 12.73
CA TRP A 6 -64.64 12.44 11.27
C TRP A 6 -63.45 13.07 10.52
N ILE A 7 -62.78 14.07 11.12
CA ILE A 7 -61.61 14.72 10.51
C ILE A 7 -60.35 13.84 10.63
N LEU A 8 -60.26 12.99 11.67
CA LEU A 8 -59.14 12.06 11.86
C LEU A 8 -59.27 10.75 11.04
N PHE A 9 -60.45 10.40 10.53
CA PHE A 9 -60.65 9.22 9.67
C PHE A 9 -60.63 9.55 8.17
N LEU A 10 -60.91 10.80 7.77
CA LEU A 10 -60.77 11.23 6.36
C LEU A 10 -59.35 11.70 5.99
N ALA A 11 -58.52 12.11 6.97
CA ALA A 11 -57.09 12.34 6.74
C ALA A 11 -56.30 11.04 6.52
N PHE A 12 -56.84 9.89 6.95
CA PHE A 12 -56.24 8.56 6.78
C PHE A 12 -56.66 7.85 5.48
N VAL A 13 -57.59 8.42 4.70
CA VAL A 13 -58.14 7.79 3.47
C VAL A 13 -57.89 8.64 2.21
N LEU A 14 -57.36 9.87 2.33
CA LEU A 14 -57.03 10.74 1.19
C LEU A 14 -55.54 11.14 1.10
N ALA A 15 -54.63 10.25 1.48
CA ALA A 15 -53.21 10.33 1.11
C ALA A 15 -52.66 8.99 0.57
N ARG A 16 -53.54 8.11 0.09
CA ARG A 16 -53.18 6.98 -0.77
C ARG A 16 -53.55 7.30 -2.22
N THR A 17 -52.74 8.13 -2.88
CA THR A 17 -52.35 7.97 -4.29
C THR A 17 -51.27 9.00 -4.61
N SER A 18 -50.28 8.58 -5.39
CA SER A 18 -49.19 9.39 -5.96
C SER A 18 -47.96 9.58 -5.06
N GLY A 19 -47.41 8.46 -4.62
CA GLY A 19 -46.01 8.33 -4.28
C GLY A 19 -45.60 6.90 -4.53
N LYS A 20 -45.47 6.50 -5.81
CA LYS A 20 -44.71 5.29 -6.13
C LYS A 20 -43.35 5.52 -5.48
N HIS A 21 -43.01 4.73 -4.47
CA HIS A 21 -41.63 4.61 -4.05
C HIS A 21 -40.85 4.23 -5.30
N ALA A 22 -40.19 5.22 -5.91
CA ALA A 22 -39.06 4.94 -6.76
C ALA A 22 -38.03 4.35 -5.79
N TYR A 23 -38.04 3.03 -5.65
CA TYR A 23 -36.82 2.33 -5.30
C TYR A 23 -35.82 2.80 -6.35
N ARG A 24 -34.97 3.73 -5.94
CA ARG A 24 -33.84 4.15 -6.73
C ARG A 24 -32.86 2.99 -6.65
N PHE A 25 -33.07 2.00 -7.52
CA PHE A 25 -32.09 0.96 -7.76
C PHE A 25 -30.75 1.65 -8.10
N PRO A 26 -29.61 1.18 -7.57
CA PRO A 26 -28.30 1.70 -7.94
C PRO A 26 -28.19 1.79 -9.47
N GLU A 27 -27.55 2.84 -9.99
CA GLU A 27 -27.29 2.95 -11.44
C GLU A 27 -26.59 1.67 -11.92
N GLY A 28 -27.30 0.86 -12.73
CA GLY A 28 -26.73 -0.35 -13.34
C GLY A 28 -27.50 -1.65 -13.13
N GLU A 29 -28.50 -1.73 -12.23
CA GLU A 29 -29.29 -2.96 -12.04
C GLU A 29 -30.46 -3.07 -13.03
N CYS A 30 -30.82 -4.29 -13.43
CA CYS A 30 -31.87 -4.59 -14.40
C CYS A 30 -32.47 -6.00 -14.19
N GLY A 31 -33.51 -6.33 -14.96
CA GLY A 31 -34.03 -7.70 -15.00
C GLY A 31 -34.80 -8.10 -13.74
N LYS A 32 -34.97 -9.40 -13.50
CA LYS A 32 -35.79 -9.92 -12.38
C LYS A 32 -35.30 -9.44 -11.01
N GLU A 33 -34.01 -9.14 -10.88
CA GLU A 33 -33.35 -8.59 -9.70
C GLU A 33 -33.79 -7.15 -9.38
N ALA A 34 -34.22 -6.41 -10.40
CA ALA A 34 -34.63 -5.01 -10.32
C ALA A 34 -36.07 -4.78 -10.78
N GLU A 35 -37.01 -5.64 -10.38
CA GLU A 35 -38.44 -5.54 -10.75
C GLU A 35 -38.68 -5.44 -12.28
N TYR A 36 -37.88 -6.14 -13.08
CA TYR A 36 -37.87 -6.11 -14.54
C TYR A 36 -37.52 -4.74 -15.14
N THR A 37 -36.77 -3.93 -14.40
CA THR A 37 -36.25 -2.64 -14.88
C THR A 37 -35.38 -2.85 -16.14
N PRO A 38 -35.62 -2.09 -17.22
CA PRO A 38 -34.80 -2.16 -18.43
C PRO A 38 -33.50 -1.36 -18.29
N CYS A 39 -32.47 -1.80 -18.99
CA CYS A 39 -31.24 -1.04 -19.21
C CYS A 39 -31.45 0.12 -20.18
N ARG A 40 -30.54 1.10 -20.16
CA ARG A 40 -30.47 2.16 -21.18
C ARG A 40 -30.28 1.58 -22.58
N ASP A 41 -30.66 2.37 -23.59
CA ASP A 41 -30.44 2.04 -24.99
C ASP A 41 -28.96 1.71 -25.27
N GLY A 42 -28.72 0.59 -25.95
CA GLY A 42 -27.37 0.09 -26.23
C GLY A 42 -26.76 -0.81 -25.15
N TYR A 43 -27.51 -1.14 -24.09
CA TYR A 43 -27.09 -2.06 -23.03
C TYR A 43 -28.00 -3.29 -22.94
N CYS A 44 -27.41 -4.43 -22.59
CA CYS A 44 -28.07 -5.70 -22.33
C CYS A 44 -28.16 -5.94 -20.83
N CYS A 45 -29.20 -6.65 -20.40
CA CYS A 45 -29.32 -7.11 -19.03
C CYS A 45 -28.76 -8.52 -18.88
N SER A 46 -27.69 -8.65 -18.10
CA SER A 46 -27.09 -9.94 -17.79
C SER A 46 -28.02 -10.83 -16.94
N ASN A 47 -27.79 -12.13 -16.93
CA ASN A 47 -28.52 -13.07 -16.06
C ASN A 47 -28.41 -12.77 -14.56
N ASP A 48 -27.38 -12.01 -14.17
CA ASP A 48 -27.11 -11.60 -12.80
C ASP A 48 -27.75 -10.24 -12.43
N GLY A 49 -28.54 -9.66 -13.35
CA GLY A 49 -29.34 -8.47 -13.10
C GLY A 49 -28.57 -7.15 -13.26
N TRP A 50 -27.56 -7.12 -14.13
CA TRP A 50 -26.75 -5.92 -14.38
C TRP A 50 -26.74 -5.50 -15.85
N CYS A 51 -26.74 -4.18 -16.08
CA CYS A 51 -26.62 -3.56 -17.39
C CYS A 51 -25.17 -3.48 -17.85
N GLY A 52 -24.88 -3.99 -19.04
CA GLY A 52 -23.58 -3.87 -19.70
C GLY A 52 -23.70 -4.01 -21.21
N ASN A 53 -22.62 -3.71 -21.94
CA ASN A 53 -22.60 -3.72 -23.41
C ASN A 53 -21.47 -4.62 -23.98
N THR A 54 -20.88 -5.47 -23.14
CA THR A 54 -19.87 -6.46 -23.53
C THR A 54 -20.49 -7.86 -23.65
N ASP A 55 -19.70 -8.80 -24.16
CA ASP A 55 -20.13 -10.20 -24.35
C ASP A 55 -20.63 -10.86 -23.06
N ASP A 56 -20.09 -10.51 -21.90
CA ASP A 56 -20.51 -11.03 -20.58
C ASP A 56 -21.96 -10.64 -20.21
N TYR A 57 -22.51 -9.63 -20.87
CA TYR A 57 -23.87 -9.12 -20.66
C TYR A 57 -24.79 -9.40 -21.84
N CYS A 58 -24.24 -9.45 -23.07
CA CYS A 58 -25.00 -9.49 -24.32
C CYS A 58 -24.94 -10.83 -25.04
N SER A 59 -24.06 -11.77 -24.66
CA SER A 59 -23.91 -13.04 -25.38
C SER A 59 -25.08 -14.01 -25.16
N PRO A 60 -25.36 -14.89 -26.13
CA PRO A 60 -26.31 -15.98 -25.96
C PRO A 60 -25.96 -16.82 -24.70
N GLY A 61 -26.90 -16.92 -23.77
CA GLY A 61 -26.70 -17.65 -22.50
C GLY A 61 -26.25 -16.78 -21.32
N HIS A 62 -25.86 -15.52 -21.55
CA HIS A 62 -25.46 -14.57 -20.49
C HIS A 62 -26.43 -13.40 -20.32
N CYS A 63 -27.42 -13.30 -21.20
CA CYS A 63 -28.39 -12.19 -21.26
C CYS A 63 -29.82 -12.66 -20.96
N GLN A 64 -30.53 -11.95 -20.06
CA GLN A 64 -31.93 -12.19 -19.72
C GLN A 64 -32.92 -11.24 -20.42
N SER A 65 -32.52 -10.00 -20.73
CA SER A 65 -33.37 -9.03 -21.43
C SER A 65 -32.51 -8.01 -22.19
N GLN A 66 -33.08 -7.37 -23.23
CA GLN A 66 -32.35 -6.49 -24.16
C GLN A 66 -31.19 -7.19 -24.90
N CYS A 67 -31.35 -8.49 -25.12
CA CYS A 67 -30.37 -9.30 -25.83
C CYS A 67 -30.44 -9.05 -27.33
N PRO A 68 -29.29 -8.84 -28.01
CA PRO A 68 -29.28 -8.67 -29.45
C PRO A 68 -29.80 -9.93 -30.15
N THR A 69 -30.69 -9.76 -31.13
CA THR A 69 -31.29 -10.85 -31.91
C THR A 69 -30.32 -11.47 -32.93
N SER A 70 -29.08 -10.99 -32.97
CA SER A 70 -27.99 -11.51 -33.81
C SER A 70 -26.67 -11.21 -33.09
N PRO A 71 -25.72 -12.17 -32.99
CA PRO A 71 -24.40 -11.85 -32.48
C PRO A 71 -23.75 -10.80 -33.40
N PRO A 72 -23.13 -9.74 -32.86
CA PRO A 72 -22.30 -8.86 -33.67
C PRO A 72 -21.18 -9.68 -34.31
N PRO A 73 -20.78 -9.39 -35.57
CA PRO A 73 -19.67 -10.10 -36.19
C PRO A 73 -18.42 -9.97 -35.30
N PRO A 74 -17.60 -11.03 -35.20
CA PRO A 74 -16.37 -10.98 -34.42
C PRO A 74 -15.55 -9.77 -34.87
N SER A 75 -15.06 -8.99 -33.91
CA SER A 75 -14.19 -7.87 -34.23
C SER A 75 -12.98 -8.39 -35.02
N PRO A 76 -12.59 -7.72 -36.12
CA PRO A 76 -11.41 -8.12 -36.87
C PRO A 76 -10.21 -8.12 -35.93
N PRO A 77 -9.26 -9.08 -36.09
CA PRO A 77 -8.04 -9.06 -35.30
C PRO A 77 -7.36 -7.71 -35.46
N PRO A 78 -6.74 -7.17 -34.38
CA PRO A 78 -6.00 -5.93 -34.48
C PRO A 78 -4.96 -6.06 -35.60
N PRO A 79 -4.77 -5.03 -36.43
CA PRO A 79 -3.72 -5.07 -37.44
C PRO A 79 -2.38 -5.37 -36.75
N PRO A 80 -1.50 -6.15 -37.38
CA PRO A 80 -0.16 -6.36 -36.84
C PRO A 80 0.47 -5.00 -36.56
N PRO A 81 1.17 -4.84 -35.43
CA PRO A 81 1.84 -3.58 -35.12
C PRO A 81 2.71 -3.19 -36.32
N PRO A 82 2.70 -1.91 -36.73
CA PRO A 82 3.59 -1.45 -37.79
C PRO A 82 5.01 -1.89 -37.46
N ILE A 83 5.69 -2.48 -38.44
CA ILE A 83 7.11 -2.84 -38.32
C ILE A 83 7.81 -1.57 -37.84
N ALA A 84 8.38 -1.64 -36.63
CA ALA A 84 9.07 -0.50 -36.06
C ALA A 84 10.14 -0.04 -37.06
N PRO A 85 10.23 1.27 -37.35
CA PRO A 85 11.34 1.76 -38.15
C PRO A 85 12.65 1.33 -37.49
N PRO A 86 13.69 1.02 -38.28
CA PRO A 86 15.00 0.69 -37.72
C PRO A 86 15.42 1.79 -36.73
N PRO A 87 15.97 1.42 -35.56
CA PRO A 87 16.36 2.41 -34.57
C PRO A 87 17.32 3.41 -35.24
N PRO A 88 17.12 4.72 -35.01
CA PRO A 88 18.09 5.71 -35.46
C PRO A 88 19.46 5.37 -34.85
N PRO A 89 20.56 5.71 -35.54
CA PRO A 89 21.89 5.55 -34.96
C PRO A 89 21.90 6.20 -33.57
N ILE A 90 22.43 5.47 -32.58
CA ILE A 90 22.52 5.94 -31.19
C ILE A 90 23.38 7.21 -31.20
N VAL A 91 22.71 8.35 -31.21
CA VAL A 91 23.30 9.62 -30.82
C VAL A 91 23.03 9.73 -29.33
N PRO A 92 24.06 9.78 -28.46
CA PRO A 92 23.85 9.96 -27.03
C PRO A 92 23.00 11.23 -26.80
N PRO A 93 22.02 11.20 -25.88
CA PRO A 93 21.19 12.37 -25.61
C PRO A 93 22.10 13.53 -25.16
N PRO A 94 21.84 14.77 -25.61
CA PRO A 94 22.52 15.92 -25.05
C PRO A 94 22.26 15.96 -23.54
N PRO A 95 23.29 16.17 -22.70
CA PRO A 95 23.10 16.25 -21.26
C PRO A 95 22.10 17.37 -20.91
N PRO A 96 21.28 17.18 -19.86
CA PRO A 96 20.43 18.25 -19.36
C PRO A 96 21.33 19.35 -18.77
N PHE A 97 21.41 20.51 -19.41
CA PHE A 97 22.12 21.69 -18.89
C PHE A 97 21.16 22.63 -18.12
N PRO A 98 21.61 23.41 -17.11
CA PRO A 98 22.69 23.15 -16.14
C PRO A 98 22.29 23.51 -14.68
N GLU A 99 22.37 22.57 -13.76
CA GLU A 99 22.76 22.87 -12.37
C GLU A 99 23.95 21.96 -12.09
N GLY A 100 25.17 22.48 -12.28
CA GLY A 100 26.35 21.66 -12.05
C GLY A 100 27.65 22.21 -12.61
N GLU A 101 27.65 22.99 -13.69
CA GLU A 101 28.92 23.51 -14.22
C GLU A 101 29.42 24.74 -13.47
N CYS A 102 30.74 24.81 -13.26
CA CYS A 102 31.41 25.83 -12.50
C CYS A 102 32.84 26.03 -12.98
N GLY A 103 33.52 27.07 -12.48
CA GLY A 103 34.94 27.26 -12.76
C GLY A 103 35.19 27.74 -14.19
N LYS A 104 36.41 27.55 -14.71
CA LYS A 104 36.85 28.15 -15.99
C LYS A 104 36.03 27.66 -17.19
N GLU A 105 35.46 26.45 -17.11
CA GLU A 105 34.57 25.85 -18.11
C GLU A 105 33.24 26.60 -18.23
N ALA A 106 32.84 27.29 -17.15
CA ALA A 106 31.57 28.00 -17.04
C ALA A 106 31.78 29.48 -16.69
N GLU A 107 32.70 30.16 -17.37
CA GLU A 107 32.97 31.61 -17.18
C GLU A 107 33.26 32.01 -15.72
N TYR A 108 33.92 31.13 -14.96
CA TYR A 108 34.19 31.29 -13.52
C TYR A 108 32.93 31.30 -12.64
N THR A 109 31.83 30.70 -13.10
CA THR A 109 30.59 30.56 -12.34
C THR A 109 30.84 29.81 -11.03
N PRO A 110 30.41 30.38 -9.88
CA PRO A 110 30.52 29.71 -8.59
C PRO A 110 29.45 28.63 -8.41
N CYS A 111 29.79 27.56 -7.69
CA CYS A 111 28.83 26.63 -7.11
C CYS A 111 27.97 27.27 -6.00
N ARG A 112 26.87 26.59 -5.63
CA ARG A 112 26.03 26.94 -4.48
C ARG A 112 26.78 26.68 -3.18
N ASP A 113 26.43 27.43 -2.12
CA ASP A 113 26.96 27.25 -0.77
C ASP A 113 26.97 25.78 -0.32
N GLY A 114 28.13 25.31 0.13
CA GLY A 114 28.35 23.93 0.56
C GLY A 114 28.85 22.97 -0.53
N TYR A 115 29.13 23.46 -1.74
CA TYR A 115 29.67 22.68 -2.85
C TYR A 115 31.01 23.23 -3.32
N CYS A 116 31.92 22.33 -3.70
CA CYS A 116 33.21 22.65 -4.32
C CYS A 116 33.11 22.52 -5.84
N CYS A 117 33.90 23.31 -6.55
CA CYS A 117 34.04 23.19 -7.99
C CYS A 117 35.25 22.31 -8.33
N SER A 118 35.01 21.14 -8.92
CA SER A 118 36.07 20.23 -9.35
C SER A 118 36.89 20.81 -10.51
N ASN A 119 38.09 20.26 -10.73
CA ASN A 119 38.95 20.63 -11.87
C ASN A 119 38.32 20.40 -13.25
N ASP A 120 37.32 19.51 -13.31
CA ASP A 120 36.57 19.19 -14.53
C ASP A 120 35.40 20.14 -14.77
N GLY A 121 35.24 21.16 -13.91
CA GLY A 121 34.23 22.20 -14.05
C GLY A 121 32.87 21.82 -13.49
N TRP A 122 32.80 20.97 -12.45
CA TRP A 122 31.53 20.51 -11.87
C TRP A 122 31.39 20.76 -10.37
N CYS A 123 30.18 21.08 -9.91
CA CYS A 123 29.83 21.28 -8.51
C CYS A 123 29.53 19.95 -7.82
N GLY A 124 30.17 19.72 -6.67
CA GLY A 124 29.92 18.55 -5.82
C GLY A 124 30.45 18.78 -4.39
N ASN A 125 30.07 17.93 -3.45
CA ASN A 125 30.43 18.08 -2.03
C ASN A 125 31.15 16.85 -1.43
N THR A 126 31.66 15.98 -2.30
CA THR A 126 32.46 14.81 -1.92
C THR A 126 33.96 15.07 -2.17
N ASP A 127 34.81 14.16 -1.70
CA ASP A 127 36.26 14.26 -1.85
C ASP A 127 36.71 14.40 -3.31
N ASP A 128 36.00 13.80 -4.26
CA ASP A 128 36.30 13.90 -5.69
C ASP A 128 36.18 15.34 -6.25
N TYR A 129 35.43 16.19 -5.55
CA TYR A 129 35.19 17.59 -5.91
C TYR A 129 35.93 18.57 -5.01
N CYS A 130 36.17 18.19 -3.75
CA CYS A 130 36.66 19.07 -2.69
C CYS A 130 38.11 18.82 -2.27
N SER A 131 38.72 17.70 -2.64
CA SER A 131 40.07 17.34 -2.17
C SER A 131 41.17 18.25 -2.72
N PRO A 132 42.28 18.44 -1.98
CA PRO A 132 43.47 19.13 -2.49
C PRO A 132 43.95 18.50 -3.80
N GLY A 133 44.00 19.29 -4.87
CA GLY A 133 44.40 18.83 -6.21
C GLY A 133 43.27 18.39 -7.13
N HIS A 134 42.03 18.29 -6.63
CA HIS A 134 40.83 17.95 -7.42
C HIS A 134 39.81 19.09 -7.51
N CYS A 135 40.10 20.23 -6.87
CA CYS A 135 39.22 21.38 -6.76
C CYS A 135 39.86 22.67 -7.31
N GLN A 136 39.12 23.45 -8.11
CA GLN A 136 39.56 24.72 -8.69
C GLN A 136 38.93 25.96 -8.05
N SER A 137 37.73 25.87 -7.45
CA SER A 137 37.11 26.98 -6.71
C SER A 137 36.17 26.49 -5.62
N GLN A 138 35.94 27.31 -4.58
CA GLN A 138 35.19 26.92 -3.36
C GLN A 138 35.80 25.72 -2.62
N CYS A 139 37.10 25.54 -2.76
CA CYS A 139 37.85 24.48 -2.09
C CYS A 139 38.04 24.84 -0.62
N PRO A 140 37.85 23.88 0.31
CA PRO A 140 38.16 24.10 1.71
C PRO A 140 39.64 24.45 1.86
N ALA A 141 39.95 25.56 2.53
CA ALA A 141 41.31 26.09 2.71
C ALA A 141 42.23 25.16 3.54
N THR A 142 41.66 24.11 4.12
CA THR A 142 42.35 23.05 4.87
C THR A 142 41.62 21.74 4.65
N PRO A 143 42.29 20.63 4.31
CA PRO A 143 41.65 19.32 4.31
C PRO A 143 41.08 19.03 5.72
N PRO A 144 39.89 18.44 5.84
CA PRO A 144 39.36 18.08 7.15
C PRO A 144 40.34 17.10 7.83
N PRO A 145 40.74 17.34 9.09
CA PRO A 145 41.62 16.42 9.79
C PRO A 145 40.93 15.05 9.92
N PRO A 146 41.70 13.93 9.89
CA PRO A 146 41.14 12.62 10.22
C PRO A 146 40.51 12.67 11.62
N PRO A 147 39.40 11.95 11.86
CA PRO A 147 38.70 12.01 13.14
C PRO A 147 39.67 11.60 14.26
N PRO A 148 39.77 12.38 15.36
CA PRO A 148 40.61 12.01 16.47
C PRO A 148 40.08 10.74 17.16
N PRO A 149 40.96 9.87 17.70
CA PRO A 149 40.51 8.77 18.55
C PRO A 149 39.78 9.33 19.77
N SER A 150 38.58 8.79 20.03
CA SER A 150 37.70 9.25 21.10
C SER A 150 38.41 9.21 22.47
N PRO A 151 38.22 10.23 23.33
CA PRO A 151 38.77 10.23 24.68
C PRO A 151 38.19 9.09 25.53
N ILE A 152 39.06 8.36 26.21
CA ILE A 152 38.69 7.40 27.25
C ILE A 152 38.22 8.20 28.47
N VAL A 153 36.90 8.27 28.66
CA VAL A 153 36.29 8.69 29.93
C VAL A 153 35.75 7.43 30.61
N PRO A 154 36.11 7.16 31.88
CA PRO A 154 35.69 5.94 32.58
C PRO A 154 34.22 6.03 32.99
N THR A 155 33.39 5.19 32.36
CA THR A 155 31.99 4.98 32.74
C THR A 155 31.90 4.00 33.93
N PRO A 156 31.03 4.22 34.93
CA PRO A 156 30.85 3.30 36.05
C PRO A 156 30.36 1.92 35.61
N ALA A 157 30.81 0.88 36.32
CA ALA A 157 30.56 -0.52 36.02
C ALA A 157 29.06 -0.84 35.88
N PRO A 158 28.63 -1.52 34.79
CA PRO A 158 27.28 -2.05 34.69
C PRO A 158 27.12 -3.28 35.60
N ALA A 159 25.93 -3.39 36.20
CA ALA A 159 25.49 -4.57 36.94
C ALA A 159 25.54 -5.83 36.05
N PRO A 160 25.83 -7.02 36.61
CA PRO A 160 26.03 -8.23 35.81
C PRO A 160 24.75 -8.69 35.14
N ALA A 161 24.80 -8.82 33.81
CA ALA A 161 23.79 -9.49 33.00
C ALA A 161 23.81 -11.01 33.26
N PRO A 162 22.65 -11.70 33.28
CA PRO A 162 22.61 -13.15 33.37
C PRO A 162 23.12 -13.79 32.07
N ALA A 163 23.73 -14.97 32.24
CA ALA A 163 24.56 -15.66 31.27
C ALA A 163 23.91 -15.88 29.89
N GLN A 164 24.67 -15.56 28.84
CA GLN A 164 24.39 -15.93 27.46
C GLN A 164 24.57 -17.44 27.26
N ALA A 165 23.55 -18.07 26.68
CA ALA A 165 23.73 -19.29 25.91
C ALA A 165 24.21 -18.90 24.51
N SER A 166 25.40 -19.37 24.14
CA SER A 166 26.01 -19.21 22.83
C SER A 166 25.23 -19.96 21.75
N ASN A 167 24.90 -19.28 20.65
CA ASN A 167 24.75 -19.92 19.35
C ASN A 167 25.36 -19.01 18.27
N PRO A 168 26.21 -19.52 17.37
CA PRO A 168 26.76 -18.74 16.27
C PRO A 168 25.71 -18.70 15.15
N THR A 169 25.06 -17.56 14.94
CA THR A 169 24.25 -17.36 13.73
C THR A 169 25.18 -17.09 12.55
N SER A 170 24.98 -17.88 11.50
CA SER A 170 25.63 -17.68 10.21
C SER A 170 25.21 -16.31 9.66
N SER A 171 26.12 -15.62 8.96
CA SER A 171 25.88 -14.30 8.37
C SER A 171 24.81 -14.27 7.26
N GLY A 172 24.09 -15.37 7.02
CA GLY A 172 23.03 -15.50 6.02
C GLY A 172 21.61 -15.55 6.57
N ASP A 173 21.40 -15.42 7.89
CA ASP A 173 20.08 -15.59 8.52
C ASP A 173 19.44 -14.27 9.01
N ASP A 174 20.05 -13.12 8.73
CA ASP A 174 19.53 -11.79 9.13
C ASP A 174 18.97 -11.03 7.93
N VAL A 175 17.94 -10.21 8.15
CA VAL A 175 17.30 -9.39 7.11
C VAL A 175 18.30 -8.44 6.42
N SER A 176 19.35 -8.00 7.13
CA SER A 176 20.40 -7.15 6.54
C SER A 176 21.19 -7.82 5.40
N SER A 177 21.16 -9.15 5.31
CA SER A 177 21.77 -9.89 4.19
C SER A 177 20.94 -9.78 2.89
N ILE A 178 19.64 -9.46 3.00
CA ILE A 178 18.72 -9.31 1.87
C ILE A 178 18.61 -7.85 1.43
N ILE A 179 18.51 -6.93 2.41
CA ILE A 179 18.36 -5.50 2.16
C ILE A 179 19.40 -4.72 2.96
N THR A 180 20.42 -4.23 2.27
CA THR A 180 21.48 -3.39 2.85
C THR A 180 20.98 -1.95 3.05
N PRO A 181 21.66 -1.12 3.87
CA PRO A 181 21.30 0.30 4.01
C PRO A 181 21.22 1.02 2.65
N SER A 182 22.25 0.84 1.81
CA SER A 182 22.31 1.44 0.47
C SER A 182 21.16 0.99 -0.46
N LEU A 183 20.74 -0.27 -0.36
CA LEU A 183 19.62 -0.78 -1.15
C LEU A 183 18.31 -0.23 -0.60
N PHE A 184 18.14 -0.15 0.72
CA PHE A 184 16.98 0.48 1.35
C PHE A 184 16.82 1.93 0.91
N ASP A 185 17.92 2.70 0.91
CA ASP A 185 17.91 4.09 0.46
C ASP A 185 17.57 4.23 -1.02
N LYS A 186 18.16 3.39 -1.86
CA LYS A 186 17.84 3.33 -3.30
C LYS A 186 16.39 2.96 -3.55
N LEU A 187 15.86 2.00 -2.79
CA LEU A 187 14.49 1.54 -2.92
C LEU A 187 13.52 2.61 -2.44
N LEU A 188 13.79 3.33 -1.36
CA LEU A 188 12.89 4.34 -0.83
C LEU A 188 13.41 5.76 -1.11
N LEU A 189 13.71 6.00 -2.40
CA LEU A 189 14.51 7.12 -2.90
C LEU A 189 14.04 8.49 -2.42
N HIS A 190 12.74 8.78 -2.55
CA HIS A 190 12.18 10.11 -2.29
C HIS A 190 11.55 10.27 -0.91
N ARG A 191 11.66 9.28 0.00
CA ARG A 191 10.95 9.34 1.29
C ARG A 191 11.35 10.55 2.15
N ASN A 192 12.59 11.01 2.00
CA ASN A 192 13.16 12.11 2.77
C ASN A 192 13.07 13.47 2.04
N ASP A 193 12.46 13.52 0.85
CA ASP A 193 12.26 14.79 0.13
C ASP A 193 11.44 15.78 0.95
N LEU A 194 11.70 17.08 0.77
CA LEU A 194 11.08 18.16 1.54
C LEU A 194 9.55 18.23 1.44
N ILE A 195 8.97 17.62 0.40
CA ILE A 195 7.52 17.58 0.22
C ILE A 195 6.85 16.41 0.97
N CYS A 196 7.65 15.49 1.53
CA CYS A 196 7.18 14.37 2.31
C CYS A 196 7.10 14.70 3.80
N GLU A 197 6.08 14.18 4.47
CA GLU A 197 5.96 14.25 5.93
C GLU A 197 7.17 13.58 6.61
N SER A 198 7.71 12.55 5.97
CA SER A 198 8.86 11.79 6.46
C SER A 198 10.23 12.46 6.27
N THR A 199 10.29 13.68 5.71
CA THR A 199 11.51 14.41 5.31
C THR A 199 12.65 14.41 6.33
N ASN A 200 12.34 14.42 7.62
CA ASN A 200 13.34 14.43 8.70
C ASN A 200 13.91 13.04 9.03
N GLY A 201 13.94 12.12 8.05
CA GLY A 201 14.53 10.79 8.24
C GLY A 201 13.72 9.88 9.14
N PHE A 202 12.40 10.06 9.23
CA PHE A 202 11.54 9.25 10.10
C PHE A 202 11.68 7.76 9.77
N TYR A 203 11.56 7.39 8.48
CA TYR A 203 11.74 6.01 8.04
C TYR A 203 13.23 5.70 7.80
N SER A 204 13.96 5.46 8.88
CA SER A 204 15.38 5.08 8.83
C SER A 204 15.57 3.57 8.64
N TYR A 205 16.70 3.19 8.04
CA TYR A 205 17.09 1.78 7.90
C TYR A 205 17.28 1.11 9.28
N ASP A 206 17.86 1.82 10.24
CA ASP A 206 18.08 1.28 11.59
C ASP A 206 16.77 0.96 12.30
N ALA A 207 15.75 1.82 12.16
CA ALA A 207 14.42 1.57 12.71
C ALA A 207 13.76 0.35 12.04
N PHE A 208 13.85 0.25 10.71
CA PHE A 208 13.38 -0.92 9.96
C PHE A 208 14.06 -2.21 10.43
N LEU A 209 15.40 -2.21 10.54
CA LEU A 209 16.17 -3.39 10.90
C LEU A 209 15.94 -3.80 12.36
N ALA A 210 15.85 -2.83 13.29
CA ALA A 210 15.50 -3.07 14.68
C ALA A 210 14.10 -3.67 14.84
N ALA A 211 13.13 -3.16 14.08
CA ALA A 211 11.78 -3.73 14.04
C ALA A 211 11.80 -5.15 13.45
N ALA A 212 12.42 -5.35 12.28
CA ALA A 212 12.50 -6.65 11.60
C ALA A 212 13.08 -7.75 12.49
N ARG A 213 14.15 -7.45 13.24
CA ARG A 213 14.78 -8.39 14.18
C ARG A 213 13.89 -8.79 15.36
N SER A 214 12.78 -8.09 15.59
CA SER A 214 11.80 -8.45 16.60
C SER A 214 10.82 -9.54 16.13
N PHE A 215 10.84 -9.92 14.84
CA PHE A 215 9.92 -10.91 14.25
C PHE A 215 10.67 -12.04 13.57
N THR A 216 10.84 -13.15 14.29
CA THR A 216 11.43 -14.37 13.74
C THR A 216 10.70 -14.81 12.47
N GLY A 217 11.45 -15.05 11.40
CA GLY A 217 10.93 -15.54 10.12
C GLY A 217 10.72 -14.45 9.07
N PHE A 218 10.48 -13.19 9.47
CA PHE A 218 10.33 -12.07 8.53
C PHE A 218 11.62 -11.86 7.75
N GLY A 219 11.56 -11.94 6.41
CA GLY A 219 12.70 -11.77 5.51
C GLY A 219 13.79 -12.85 5.65
N THR A 220 13.52 -13.92 6.41
CA THR A 220 14.50 -14.96 6.77
C THR A 220 13.96 -16.38 6.54
N THR A 221 12.73 -16.49 6.03
CA THR A 221 12.07 -17.76 5.69
C THR A 221 12.26 -18.12 4.22
N GLY A 222 12.57 -19.39 3.95
CA GLY A 222 12.72 -19.91 2.58
C GLY A 222 14.08 -19.62 1.97
N ASP A 223 14.18 -19.84 0.66
CA ASP A 223 15.37 -19.51 -0.13
C ASP A 223 15.56 -17.99 -0.32
N VAL A 224 16.68 -17.59 -0.90
CA VAL A 224 17.03 -16.17 -1.07
C VAL A 224 15.98 -15.41 -1.89
N ASP A 225 15.43 -16.02 -2.93
CA ASP A 225 14.41 -15.38 -3.76
C ASP A 225 13.09 -15.22 -3.01
N THR A 226 12.71 -16.20 -2.18
CA THR A 226 11.54 -16.11 -1.30
C THR A 226 11.70 -14.99 -0.28
N ARG A 227 12.89 -14.87 0.33
CA ARG A 227 13.19 -13.79 1.29
C ARG A 227 13.16 -12.42 0.62
N LYS A 228 13.79 -12.28 -0.55
CA LYS A 228 13.72 -11.04 -1.36
C LYS A 228 12.28 -10.71 -1.74
N ARG A 229 11.50 -11.73 -2.14
CA ARG A 229 10.10 -11.55 -2.52
C ARG A 229 9.22 -11.11 -1.35
N GLU A 230 9.45 -11.66 -0.17
CA GLU A 230 8.78 -11.20 1.05
C GLU A 230 9.09 -9.72 1.34
N ILE A 231 10.37 -9.33 1.34
CA ILE A 231 10.75 -7.93 1.57
C ILE A 231 10.17 -7.02 0.49
N ALA A 232 10.22 -7.43 -0.78
CA ALA A 232 9.60 -6.70 -1.89
C ALA A 232 8.09 -6.53 -1.71
N ALA A 233 7.37 -7.59 -1.34
CA ALA A 233 5.93 -7.57 -1.14
C ALA A 233 5.52 -6.71 0.07
N PHE A 234 6.23 -6.83 1.19
CA PHE A 234 6.01 -6.00 2.37
C PHE A 234 6.21 -4.52 2.04
N LEU A 235 7.39 -4.17 1.50
CA LEU A 235 7.71 -2.79 1.15
C LEU A 235 6.78 -2.22 0.09
N ALA A 236 6.29 -3.03 -0.84
CA ALA A 236 5.36 -2.59 -1.87
C ALA A 236 3.99 -2.22 -1.31
N GLN A 237 3.43 -3.06 -0.45
CA GLN A 237 2.14 -2.78 0.17
C GLN A 237 2.21 -1.53 1.05
N THR A 238 3.22 -1.44 1.90
CA THR A 238 3.39 -0.28 2.78
C THR A 238 3.76 0.98 2.00
N SER A 239 4.49 0.87 0.89
CA SER A 239 4.74 2.01 0.00
C SER A 239 3.46 2.55 -0.62
N TYR A 240 2.53 1.67 -1.00
CA TYR A 240 1.22 2.10 -1.50
C TYR A 240 0.44 2.86 -0.42
N GLU A 241 0.41 2.36 0.81
CA GLU A 241 -0.30 3.04 1.92
C GLU A 241 0.27 4.43 2.25
N THR A 242 1.54 4.68 1.92
CA THR A 242 2.28 5.89 2.30
C THR A 242 2.80 6.69 1.10
N ALA A 243 2.29 6.41 -0.09
CA ALA A 243 2.80 6.94 -1.34
C ALA A 243 2.61 8.46 -1.44
N GLY A 244 3.63 9.16 -1.96
CA GLY A 244 3.58 10.58 -2.32
C GLY A 244 3.65 10.83 -3.82
N GLY A 245 3.61 9.78 -4.64
CA GLY A 245 3.85 9.86 -6.08
C GLY A 245 2.67 10.37 -6.89
N TRP A 246 2.98 11.04 -8.00
CA TRP A 246 2.04 11.48 -9.03
C TRP A 246 2.51 11.05 -10.42
N ALA A 247 1.68 11.20 -11.45
CA ALA A 247 1.92 10.66 -12.79
C ALA A 247 3.29 11.01 -13.37
N ASP A 248 3.71 12.27 -13.21
CA ASP A 248 4.96 12.81 -13.76
C ASP A 248 6.01 13.08 -12.66
N ALA A 249 5.95 12.34 -11.55
CA ALA A 249 6.89 12.52 -10.47
C ALA A 249 8.32 12.18 -10.91
N PRO A 250 9.36 12.89 -10.42
CA PRO A 250 10.75 12.50 -10.62
C PRO A 250 10.96 11.01 -10.35
N ASN A 251 11.66 10.32 -11.25
CA ASN A 251 11.90 8.87 -11.19
C ASN A 251 10.64 7.98 -11.21
N GLY A 252 9.48 8.56 -11.56
CA GLY A 252 8.19 7.90 -11.68
C GLY A 252 7.43 7.80 -10.35
N ALA A 253 6.10 7.69 -10.43
CA ALA A 253 5.22 7.64 -9.26
C ALA A 253 5.64 6.59 -8.22
N TYR A 254 6.14 5.44 -8.67
CA TYR A 254 6.55 4.35 -7.78
C TYR A 254 7.87 4.59 -7.03
N ALA A 255 8.62 5.66 -7.30
CA ALA A 255 9.81 6.02 -6.51
C ALA A 255 9.47 6.85 -5.25
N TRP A 256 8.24 7.38 -5.18
CA TRP A 256 7.74 8.23 -4.10
C TRP A 256 7.03 7.42 -3.01
N ARG A 257 7.84 6.60 -2.34
CA ARG A 257 7.44 5.62 -1.33
C ARG A 257 7.64 6.19 0.05
N TYR A 258 6.85 5.75 1.05
CA TYR A 258 7.10 6.12 2.45
C TYR A 258 7.12 7.65 2.69
N CYS A 259 6.30 8.39 1.95
CA CYS A 259 6.25 9.85 2.00
C CYS A 259 5.44 10.34 3.20
N PHE A 260 4.28 9.70 3.46
CA PHE A 260 3.39 10.02 4.56
C PHE A 260 3.62 9.09 5.77
N ILE A 261 3.47 9.64 6.96
CA ILE A 261 3.48 8.92 8.23
C ILE A 261 2.05 8.80 8.77
N THR A 262 1.25 9.85 8.61
CA THR A 262 -0.12 9.91 9.12
C THR A 262 -1.14 10.06 7.99
N GLU A 263 -2.33 9.51 8.21
CA GLU A 263 -3.46 9.69 7.31
C GLU A 263 -3.71 11.19 7.07
N ILE A 264 -3.96 11.56 5.81
CA ILE A 264 -4.20 12.95 5.43
C ILE A 264 -5.51 13.46 6.04
N ASN A 265 -6.59 12.68 5.93
CA ASN A 265 -7.90 13.04 6.46
C ASN A 265 -8.16 12.36 7.81
N LYS A 266 -7.53 12.88 8.86
CA LYS A 266 -7.54 12.29 10.21
C LYS A 266 -8.94 12.24 10.82
N LEU A 267 -9.56 11.06 10.83
CA LEU A 267 -10.81 10.78 11.56
C LEU A 267 -10.53 10.00 12.86
N ASP A 268 -11.56 9.83 13.69
CA ASP A 268 -11.38 9.20 15.00
C ASP A 268 -11.12 7.69 14.92
N TYR A 269 -11.75 7.00 13.96
CA TYR A 269 -11.73 5.54 13.81
C TYR A 269 -11.94 4.78 15.14
N CYS A 270 -12.75 5.36 16.02
CA CYS A 270 -13.18 4.74 17.26
C CYS A 270 -14.44 3.91 16.98
N THR A 271 -14.40 2.62 17.30
CA THR A 271 -15.55 1.72 17.21
C THR A 271 -15.76 1.05 18.57
N GLU A 272 -16.91 1.33 19.20
CA GLU A 272 -17.30 0.75 20.48
C GLU A 272 -18.50 -0.19 20.27
N THR A 273 -18.21 -1.47 20.06
CA THR A 273 -19.20 -2.54 19.94
C THR A 273 -18.87 -3.66 20.93
N ALA A 274 -19.74 -4.66 21.04
CA ALA A 274 -19.46 -5.84 21.86
C ALA A 274 -18.19 -6.58 21.38
N GLU A 275 -17.92 -6.57 20.07
CA GLU A 275 -16.76 -7.20 19.47
C GLU A 275 -15.45 -6.45 19.75
N THR A 276 -15.51 -5.14 19.99
CA THR A 276 -14.33 -4.30 20.30
C THR A 276 -14.22 -3.94 21.78
N ALA A 277 -15.01 -4.56 22.65
CA ALA A 277 -15.09 -4.24 24.08
C ALA A 277 -13.75 -4.38 24.82
N ASN A 278 -12.84 -5.22 24.34
CA ASN A 278 -11.49 -5.36 24.90
C ASN A 278 -10.55 -4.19 24.55
N TRP A 279 -10.94 -3.35 23.59
CA TRP A 279 -10.13 -2.26 23.06
C TRP A 279 -10.89 -0.93 23.09
N PRO A 280 -11.32 -0.45 24.27
CA PRO A 280 -12.11 0.76 24.39
C PRO A 280 -11.37 1.99 23.84
N CYS A 281 -12.11 3.01 23.41
CA CYS A 281 -11.47 4.22 22.92
C CYS A 281 -10.94 5.04 24.10
N ALA A 282 -9.63 5.34 24.09
CA ALA A 282 -9.03 6.17 25.11
C ALA A 282 -9.53 7.63 24.97
N PRO A 283 -9.89 8.31 26.07
CA PRO A 283 -10.39 9.68 26.01
C PRO A 283 -9.43 10.63 25.28
N GLY A 284 -9.97 11.37 24.31
CA GLY A 284 -9.20 12.35 23.53
C GLY A 284 -8.19 11.75 22.55
N LYS A 285 -8.25 10.44 22.30
CA LYS A 285 -7.37 9.76 21.33
C LYS A 285 -8.10 9.43 20.04
N GLN A 286 -7.34 9.40 18.96
CA GLN A 286 -7.81 9.09 17.60
C GLN A 286 -6.95 7.99 17.00
N TYR A 287 -7.59 7.11 16.23
CA TYR A 287 -7.02 5.88 15.68
C TYR A 287 -6.99 5.88 14.14
N TYR A 288 -6.81 7.06 13.54
CA TYR A 288 -6.51 7.21 12.11
C TYR A 288 -5.24 6.47 11.70
N GLY A 289 -5.06 6.32 10.38
CA GLY A 289 -3.91 5.65 9.79
C GLY A 289 -2.57 6.22 10.25
N ARG A 290 -1.70 5.38 10.82
CA ARG A 290 -0.31 5.75 11.12
C ARG A 290 0.68 4.68 10.68
N GLY A 291 1.88 5.12 10.33
CA GLY A 291 3.00 4.26 10.00
C GLY A 291 2.87 3.56 8.63
N PRO A 292 3.79 2.63 8.33
CA PRO A 292 3.92 2.03 7.00
C PRO A 292 2.68 1.28 6.52
N ILE A 293 1.93 0.64 7.42
CA ILE A 293 0.71 -0.10 7.06
C ILE A 293 -0.56 0.74 7.25
N GLN A 294 -0.43 2.03 7.58
CA GLN A 294 -1.53 2.92 7.96
C GLN A 294 -2.47 2.25 8.99
N LEU A 295 -1.90 1.80 10.11
CA LEU A 295 -2.64 1.11 11.16
C LEU A 295 -3.82 1.98 11.60
N THR A 296 -5.03 1.44 11.51
CA THR A 296 -6.29 2.19 11.68
C THR A 296 -7.24 1.41 12.59
N TYR A 297 -8.10 2.11 13.33
CA TYR A 297 -9.06 1.60 14.33
C TYR A 297 -8.49 1.19 15.70
N ASN A 298 -9.22 1.55 16.76
CA ASN A 298 -8.90 1.25 18.16
C ASN A 298 -8.55 -0.22 18.42
N TYR A 299 -9.30 -1.17 17.86
CA TYR A 299 -9.04 -2.60 18.07
C TYR A 299 -7.71 -3.05 17.48
N ASN A 300 -7.28 -2.50 16.33
CA ASN A 300 -5.98 -2.83 15.75
C ASN A 300 -4.83 -2.23 16.56
N TYR A 301 -4.97 -0.98 17.05
CA TYR A 301 -3.99 -0.38 17.96
C TYR A 301 -3.88 -1.17 19.26
N GLY A 302 -5.00 -1.60 19.82
CA GLY A 302 -5.03 -2.44 21.01
C GLY A 302 -4.32 -3.77 20.81
N GLN A 303 -4.69 -4.52 19.78
CA GLN A 303 -4.07 -5.82 19.46
C GLN A 303 -2.58 -5.69 19.14
N ALA A 304 -2.18 -4.69 18.36
CA ALA A 304 -0.77 -4.43 18.06
C ALA A 304 0.00 -4.06 19.34
N GLY A 305 -0.59 -3.21 20.18
CA GLY A 305 0.01 -2.79 21.44
C GLY A 305 0.24 -3.96 22.40
N GLU A 306 -0.77 -4.79 22.59
CA GLU A 306 -0.66 -6.01 23.40
C GLU A 306 0.43 -6.96 22.88
N ALA A 307 0.43 -7.25 21.58
CA ALA A 307 1.40 -8.16 20.98
C ALA A 307 2.85 -7.64 21.06
N LEU A 308 3.04 -6.32 21.00
CA LEU A 308 4.35 -5.69 20.94
C LEU A 308 4.85 -5.17 22.30
N GLY A 309 4.01 -5.21 23.34
CA GLY A 309 4.34 -4.70 24.67
C GLY A 309 4.34 -3.17 24.76
N TYR A 310 3.50 -2.48 23.97
CA TYR A 310 3.33 -1.04 24.01
C TYR A 310 1.86 -0.68 24.28
N ASP A 311 1.61 0.35 25.10
CA ASP A 311 0.25 0.86 25.30
C ASP A 311 -0.16 1.80 24.14
N LEU A 312 -0.42 1.21 22.97
CA LEU A 312 -0.80 1.94 21.76
C LEU A 312 -2.28 2.36 21.75
N LEU A 313 -3.09 1.81 22.65
CA LEU A 313 -4.49 2.22 22.81
C LEU A 313 -4.56 3.61 23.47
N ASN A 314 -3.80 3.83 24.55
CA ASN A 314 -3.72 5.15 25.19
C ASN A 314 -2.68 6.08 24.55
N ASN A 315 -1.71 5.53 23.80
CA ASN A 315 -0.64 6.31 23.17
C ASN A 315 -0.50 5.99 21.66
N PRO A 316 -1.56 6.16 20.85
CA PRO A 316 -1.54 5.80 19.43
C PRO A 316 -0.53 6.62 18.62
N ASP A 317 -0.20 7.83 19.07
CA ASP A 317 0.78 8.71 18.42
C ASP A 317 2.20 8.12 18.41
N LEU A 318 2.51 7.14 19.27
CA LEU A 318 3.79 6.41 19.23
C LEU A 318 4.06 5.79 17.85
N VAL A 319 3.02 5.35 17.15
CA VAL A 319 3.13 4.78 15.79
C VAL A 319 3.59 5.83 14.75
N ALA A 320 3.41 7.12 15.02
CA ALA A 320 3.83 8.22 14.15
C ALA A 320 5.01 9.04 14.71
N THR A 321 5.54 8.70 15.90
CA THR A 321 6.60 9.47 16.57
C THR A 321 7.81 8.63 16.94
N ASP A 322 7.66 7.31 17.10
CA ASP A 322 8.76 6.36 17.22
C ASP A 322 8.83 5.51 15.94
N PRO A 323 9.88 5.66 15.13
CA PRO A 323 9.97 4.97 13.85
C PRO A 323 10.14 3.45 13.99
N THR A 324 10.73 2.98 15.10
CA THR A 324 10.86 1.53 15.35
C THR A 324 9.51 0.94 15.70
N ILE A 325 8.72 1.61 16.56
CA ILE A 325 7.33 1.19 16.85
C ILE A 325 6.50 1.23 15.56
N SER A 326 6.68 2.27 14.73
CA SER A 326 6.01 2.41 13.43
C SER A 326 6.25 1.20 12.53
N PHE A 327 7.50 0.77 12.35
CA PHE A 327 7.80 -0.45 11.58
C PHE A 327 7.30 -1.73 12.29
N LYS A 328 7.39 -1.81 13.62
CA LYS A 328 6.90 -2.97 14.36
C LYS A 328 5.41 -3.20 14.16
N THR A 329 4.57 -2.17 14.15
CA THR A 329 3.13 -2.36 13.89
C THR A 329 2.86 -2.86 12.47
N ALA A 330 3.61 -2.38 11.48
CA ALA A 330 3.49 -2.86 10.11
C ALA A 330 3.92 -4.33 9.96
N ILE A 331 5.05 -4.71 10.56
CA ILE A 331 5.54 -6.10 10.50
C ILE A 331 4.65 -7.01 11.36
N TRP A 332 4.14 -6.55 12.49
CA TRP A 332 3.13 -7.28 13.26
C TRP A 332 1.91 -7.61 12.41
N PHE A 333 1.34 -6.62 11.70
CA PHE A 333 0.21 -6.86 10.82
C PHE A 333 0.55 -7.88 9.73
N TRP A 334 1.73 -7.78 9.13
CA TRP A 334 2.22 -8.69 8.10
C TRP A 334 2.36 -10.15 8.58
N MET A 335 2.85 -10.32 9.81
CA MET A 335 3.17 -11.62 10.39
C MET A 335 1.98 -12.29 11.11
N THR A 336 0.89 -11.55 11.35
CA THR A 336 -0.22 -12.02 12.21
C THR A 336 -1.42 -12.44 11.37
N ALA A 337 -1.82 -13.71 11.47
CA ALA A 337 -3.10 -14.16 10.94
C ALA A 337 -4.27 -13.56 11.75
N GLN A 338 -5.35 -13.17 11.07
CA GLN A 338 -6.51 -12.55 11.70
C GLN A 338 -7.80 -13.24 11.25
N GLU A 339 -8.51 -13.87 12.19
CA GLU A 339 -9.73 -14.63 11.91
C GLU A 339 -9.55 -15.67 10.78
N ASN A 340 -10.21 -15.47 9.63
CA ASN A 340 -10.10 -16.31 8.45
C ASN A 340 -9.04 -15.83 7.44
N LYS A 341 -8.34 -14.74 7.73
CA LYS A 341 -7.21 -14.26 6.92
C LYS A 341 -5.93 -14.96 7.40
N PRO A 342 -5.17 -15.63 6.52
CA PRO A 342 -3.81 -16.06 6.86
C PRO A 342 -2.91 -14.84 7.06
N SER A 343 -1.71 -15.04 7.60
CA SER A 343 -0.69 -13.99 7.62
C SER A 343 -0.19 -13.72 6.19
N SER A 344 0.13 -12.47 5.87
CA SER A 344 0.77 -12.13 4.59
C SER A 344 2.13 -12.84 4.45
N HIS A 345 2.84 -13.03 5.57
CA HIS A 345 4.04 -13.85 5.67
C HIS A 345 3.84 -15.26 5.14
N ASP A 346 2.84 -15.99 5.63
CA ASP A 346 2.63 -17.38 5.22
C ASP A 346 2.19 -17.47 3.75
N VAL A 347 1.46 -16.47 3.25
CA VAL A 347 1.09 -16.39 1.83
C VAL A 347 2.32 -16.25 0.95
N ILE A 348 3.18 -15.25 1.21
CA ILE A 348 4.31 -14.95 0.31
C ILE A 348 5.44 -15.99 0.40
N THR A 349 5.57 -16.65 1.56
CA THR A 349 6.58 -17.69 1.79
C THR A 349 6.10 -19.09 1.41
N GLY A 350 4.88 -19.22 0.87
CA GLY A 350 4.33 -20.49 0.40
C GLY A 350 3.93 -21.47 1.50
N LYS A 351 3.81 -21.01 2.75
CA LYS A 351 3.36 -21.82 3.89
C LYS A 351 1.84 -21.93 3.97
N TRP A 352 1.11 -20.93 3.48
CA TRP A 352 -0.34 -20.96 3.47
C TRP A 352 -0.87 -21.90 2.38
N VAL A 353 -1.68 -22.86 2.80
CA VAL A 353 -2.44 -23.75 1.91
C VAL A 353 -3.90 -23.27 1.88
N PRO A 354 -4.43 -22.84 0.73
CA PRO A 354 -5.82 -22.40 0.63
C PRO A 354 -6.80 -23.49 1.06
N SER A 355 -7.81 -23.11 1.83
CA SER A 355 -8.92 -24.01 2.13
C SER A 355 -9.85 -24.19 0.92
N ALA A 356 -10.77 -25.15 0.99
CA ALA A 356 -11.82 -25.28 -0.02
C ALA A 356 -12.66 -23.99 -0.18
N ALA A 357 -12.87 -23.25 0.91
CA ALA A 357 -13.59 -21.97 0.89
C ALA A 357 -12.77 -20.81 0.29
N ASP A 358 -11.44 -20.93 0.27
CA ASP A 358 -10.54 -20.00 -0.42
C ASP A 358 -10.51 -20.28 -1.90
N MET A 359 -10.36 -21.55 -2.28
CA MET A 359 -10.42 -21.99 -3.68
C MET A 359 -11.75 -21.60 -4.34
N ALA A 360 -12.88 -21.84 -3.66
CA ALA A 360 -14.21 -21.45 -4.16
C ALA A 360 -14.42 -19.92 -4.23
N ALA A 361 -13.55 -19.16 -3.58
CA ALA A 361 -13.54 -17.70 -3.61
C ALA A 361 -12.42 -17.13 -4.50
N SER A 362 -11.79 -17.97 -5.32
CA SER A 362 -10.66 -17.64 -6.18
C SER A 362 -9.42 -17.12 -5.43
N ARG A 363 -9.33 -17.33 -4.12
CA ARG A 363 -8.17 -16.94 -3.31
C ARG A 363 -7.09 -18.01 -3.39
N VAL A 364 -6.09 -17.76 -4.24
CA VAL A 364 -4.93 -18.64 -4.47
C VAL A 364 -3.64 -17.92 -4.10
N PRO A 365 -2.56 -18.64 -3.70
CA PRO A 365 -1.35 -18.00 -3.18
C PRO A 365 -0.74 -17.01 -4.19
N GLY A 366 -0.38 -15.83 -3.71
CA GLY A 366 0.20 -14.76 -4.52
C GLY A 366 -0.04 -13.37 -3.91
N TYR A 367 0.54 -12.35 -4.55
CA TYR A 367 0.50 -10.98 -4.07
C TYR A 367 -0.94 -10.41 -4.01
N GLY A 368 -1.84 -10.89 -4.87
CA GLY A 368 -3.24 -10.51 -4.85
C GLY A 368 -3.96 -10.88 -3.55
N VAL A 369 -3.70 -12.06 -2.99
CA VAL A 369 -4.29 -12.46 -1.69
C VAL A 369 -3.78 -11.56 -0.56
N ILE A 370 -2.54 -11.06 -0.64
CA ILE A 370 -2.00 -10.10 0.33
C ILE A 370 -2.77 -8.78 0.26
N THR A 371 -3.06 -8.27 -0.94
CA THR A 371 -3.95 -7.11 -1.12
C THR A 371 -5.34 -7.38 -0.53
N ASN A 372 -5.87 -8.59 -0.71
CA ASN A 372 -7.16 -9.00 -0.16
C ASN A 372 -7.16 -9.02 1.39
N ILE A 373 -6.07 -9.48 2.01
CA ILE A 373 -5.86 -9.46 3.47
C ILE A 373 -5.89 -8.03 3.99
N ILE A 374 -5.16 -7.12 3.34
CA ILE A 374 -4.99 -5.72 3.76
C ILE A 374 -6.28 -4.93 3.57
N ASN A 375 -6.86 -4.91 2.36
CA ASN A 375 -8.01 -4.06 2.06
C ASN A 375 -9.01 -4.66 1.07
N GLY A 376 -9.15 -6.00 1.07
CA GLY A 376 -9.97 -6.70 0.08
C GLY A 376 -11.44 -6.30 0.04
N GLY A 377 -12.02 -5.91 1.19
CA GLY A 377 -13.41 -5.46 1.26
C GLY A 377 -13.70 -4.20 0.43
N VAL A 378 -12.66 -3.45 0.06
CA VAL A 378 -12.75 -2.25 -0.78
C VAL A 378 -12.16 -2.50 -2.17
N GLU A 379 -11.13 -3.34 -2.29
CA GLU A 379 -10.28 -3.39 -3.50
C GLU A 379 -10.46 -4.65 -4.36
N CYS A 380 -11.05 -5.72 -3.83
CA CYS A 380 -11.07 -7.04 -4.49
C CYS A 380 -12.49 -7.50 -4.86
N GLY A 381 -12.58 -8.35 -5.88
CA GLY A 381 -13.82 -9.05 -6.26
C GLY A 381 -14.81 -8.25 -7.10
N HIS A 382 -14.39 -7.13 -7.68
CA HIS A 382 -15.21 -6.25 -8.54
C HIS A 382 -14.49 -5.85 -9.84
N GLY A 383 -13.56 -6.69 -10.29
CA GLY A 383 -12.82 -6.49 -11.54
C GLY A 383 -11.59 -5.61 -11.40
N SER A 384 -11.00 -5.25 -12.54
CA SER A 384 -9.79 -4.45 -12.62
C SER A 384 -9.99 -3.05 -12.05
N ASN A 385 -9.07 -2.58 -11.22
CA ASN A 385 -9.12 -1.23 -10.65
C ASN A 385 -7.73 -0.67 -10.36
N ASP A 386 -7.63 0.66 -10.33
CA ASP A 386 -6.36 1.37 -10.21
C ASP A 386 -5.69 1.18 -8.84
N LYS A 387 -6.45 0.92 -7.78
CA LYS A 387 -5.87 0.72 -6.43
C LYS A 387 -5.00 -0.53 -6.39
N VAL A 388 -5.56 -1.65 -6.84
CA VAL A 388 -4.84 -2.92 -6.94
C VAL A 388 -3.73 -2.83 -7.98
N ALA A 389 -3.97 -2.19 -9.13
CA ALA A 389 -2.94 -2.00 -10.16
C ALA A 389 -1.73 -1.21 -9.63
N ASN A 390 -1.96 -0.20 -8.79
CA ASN A 390 -0.89 0.59 -8.17
C ASN A 390 -0.10 -0.22 -7.12
N ARG A 391 -0.76 -1.03 -6.29
CA ARG A 391 -0.06 -1.97 -5.38
C ARG A 391 0.84 -2.93 -6.16
N ILE A 392 0.36 -3.43 -7.31
CA ILE A 392 1.14 -4.30 -8.21
C ILE A 392 2.31 -3.53 -8.84
N GLY A 393 2.11 -2.27 -9.22
CA GLY A 393 3.15 -1.40 -9.77
C GLY A 393 4.32 -1.21 -8.81
N PHE A 394 4.04 -0.90 -7.55
CA PHE A 394 5.07 -0.89 -6.50
C PHE A 394 5.76 -2.25 -6.40
N TYR A 395 5.02 -3.35 -6.30
CA TYR A 395 5.58 -4.69 -6.14
C TYR A 395 6.54 -5.08 -7.28
N LYS A 396 6.13 -4.87 -8.53
CA LYS A 396 6.98 -5.10 -9.70
C LYS A 396 8.27 -4.28 -9.62
N SER A 397 8.16 -2.99 -9.30
CA SER A 397 9.32 -2.11 -9.21
C SER A 397 10.30 -2.51 -8.09
N PHE A 398 9.83 -3.10 -6.99
CA PHE A 398 10.70 -3.69 -5.97
C PHE A 398 11.34 -5.00 -6.45
N CYS A 399 10.56 -5.91 -7.01
CA CYS A 399 11.07 -7.18 -7.55
C CYS A 399 12.14 -6.96 -8.63
N ASP A 400 11.94 -6.00 -9.53
CA ASP A 400 12.91 -5.62 -10.56
C ASP A 400 14.23 -5.16 -9.93
N ALA A 401 14.15 -4.32 -8.88
CA ALA A 401 15.33 -3.86 -8.15
C ALA A 401 16.05 -4.97 -7.38
N PHE A 402 15.33 -6.00 -6.93
CA PHE A 402 15.89 -7.20 -6.29
C PHE A 402 16.39 -8.26 -7.29
N GLY A 403 16.04 -8.12 -8.57
CA GLY A 403 16.37 -9.06 -9.64
C GLY A 403 15.65 -10.40 -9.52
N ILE A 404 14.38 -10.40 -9.09
CA ILE A 404 13.58 -11.62 -8.87
C ILE A 404 12.29 -11.61 -9.70
N SER A 405 11.73 -12.79 -9.97
CA SER A 405 10.40 -12.89 -10.58
C SER A 405 9.29 -12.47 -9.62
N TYR A 406 8.21 -11.92 -10.19
CA TYR A 406 7.04 -11.44 -9.44
C TYR A 406 6.26 -12.59 -8.79
N GLY A 407 6.37 -13.80 -9.34
CA GLY A 407 5.44 -14.88 -9.06
C GLY A 407 4.09 -14.69 -9.77
N ASP A 408 3.13 -15.55 -9.44
CA ASP A 408 1.80 -15.58 -10.05
C ASP A 408 0.75 -14.89 -9.16
N ASN A 409 -0.48 -14.79 -9.68
CA ASN A 409 -1.67 -14.31 -8.96
C ASN A 409 -1.45 -12.94 -8.29
N LEU A 410 -1.00 -11.96 -9.08
CA LEU A 410 -0.61 -10.63 -8.59
C LEU A 410 -1.82 -9.77 -8.19
N ASP A 411 -2.98 -10.00 -8.80
CA ASP A 411 -4.20 -9.25 -8.54
C ASP A 411 -5.21 -10.03 -7.69
N CYS A 412 -6.19 -9.28 -7.19
CA CYS A 412 -7.35 -9.84 -6.52
C CYS A 412 -8.67 -9.47 -7.20
N TYR A 413 -8.65 -9.17 -8.50
CA TYR A 413 -9.79 -8.63 -9.24
C TYR A 413 -11.03 -9.52 -9.14
N ASN A 414 -10.81 -10.84 -9.17
CA ASN A 414 -11.86 -11.85 -9.10
C ASN A 414 -11.88 -12.63 -7.78
N GLN A 415 -11.12 -12.19 -6.77
CA GLN A 415 -11.10 -12.83 -5.47
C GLN A 415 -12.23 -12.30 -4.60
N ARG A 416 -13.06 -13.18 -4.03
CA ARG A 416 -14.04 -12.72 -3.04
C ARG A 416 -13.29 -12.21 -1.80
N PRO A 417 -13.63 -11.04 -1.25
CA PRO A 417 -12.97 -10.51 -0.07
C PRO A 417 -13.03 -11.46 1.14
N PHE A 418 -11.98 -11.47 1.96
CA PHE A 418 -12.09 -12.06 3.30
C PHE A 418 -13.13 -11.31 4.13
N GLY A 419 -13.87 -12.02 4.99
CA GLY A 419 -14.96 -11.44 5.81
C GLY A 419 -16.31 -11.26 5.09
N TYR A 420 -16.40 -11.53 3.77
CA TYR A 420 -17.66 -11.62 3.03
C TYR A 420 -18.31 -13.00 3.28
N THR A 421 -19.10 -13.15 4.35
CA THR A 421 -20.00 -14.29 4.52
C THR A 421 -21.43 -13.88 4.14
N ALA A 422 -22.13 -14.70 3.33
CA ALA A 422 -23.53 -14.48 2.97
C ALA A 422 -24.46 -14.33 4.20
N ILE A 423 -24.05 -14.85 5.37
CA ILE A 423 -24.76 -14.74 6.65
C ILE A 423 -24.80 -13.28 7.16
N ARG A 424 -23.77 -12.46 6.92
CA ARG A 424 -23.80 -11.04 7.32
C ARG A 424 -24.84 -10.21 6.54
N MET A 425 -25.22 -10.62 5.34
CA MET A 425 -26.35 -9.99 4.64
C MET A 425 -27.68 -10.32 5.33
N HIS A 426 -27.91 -11.57 5.74
CA HIS A 426 -29.16 -11.93 6.44
C HIS A 426 -29.34 -11.18 7.76
N VAL A 427 -28.27 -10.96 8.54
CA VAL A 427 -28.36 -10.22 9.81
C VAL A 427 -28.59 -8.72 9.59
N LYS A 428 -27.98 -8.11 8.56
CA LYS A 428 -28.24 -6.70 8.19
C LYS A 428 -29.65 -6.52 7.59
N TYR A 429 -30.12 -7.49 6.81
CA TYR A 429 -31.44 -7.47 6.18
C TYR A 429 -32.56 -7.70 7.19
N LEU A 430 -32.36 -8.57 8.19
CA LEU A 430 -33.35 -8.82 9.26
C LEU A 430 -33.41 -7.68 10.28
N LYS A 431 -32.31 -6.97 10.56
CA LYS A 431 -32.33 -5.78 11.44
C LYS A 431 -33.04 -4.57 10.80
N ASN A 432 -33.07 -4.47 9.47
CA ASN A 432 -33.75 -3.38 8.76
C ASN A 432 -35.23 -3.66 8.45
N HIS A 433 -35.76 -4.82 8.83
CA HIS A 433 -37.17 -5.20 8.63
C HIS A 433 -37.93 -5.48 9.93
N ILE A 434 -37.33 -5.16 11.08
CA ILE A 434 -38.00 -5.14 12.38
C ILE A 434 -37.69 -3.80 13.05
N MET A 435 -38.24 -2.71 12.52
CA MET A 435 -38.59 -1.48 13.25
C MET A 435 -39.78 -0.83 12.56
#